data_AF-A0A7X7C1B7-F1
#
_entry.id   AF-A0A7X7C1B7-F1
#
_cell.length_a   1.000
_cell.length_b   1.000
_cell.length_c   1.000
_cell.angle_alpha   90.00
_cell.angle_beta   90.00
_cell.angle_gamma   90.00
#
_symmetry.space_group_name_H-M   'P 1'
#
loop_
_entity.id
_entity.type
_entity.pdbx_description
1 polymer ?
#
loop_
_entity_poly.entity_id
_entity_poly.type
_entity_poly.pdbx_seq_one_letter_code
_entity_poly.pdbx_strand_id
1 'polypeptide(L)'
;MKSKEFYLQQLKYYKGEKESPFDDNNISMLWFYESVWYNYMTTENKGLLEEYISDFKYAELSDLPSDMPLGYKALLFNRYMKGSMSSMPDTAKEFRAFYAKYY
;
A
#
# COMPACT_ATOMS: atom_id res chain seq x y z
N MET A 1 -17.08 -8.96 7.38
CA MET A 1 -16.13 -8.65 6.29
C MET A 1 -16.93 -8.06 5.13
N LYS A 2 -16.43 -7.03 4.43
CA LYS A 2 -17.10 -6.49 3.22
C LYS A 2 -16.93 -7.46 2.03
N SER A 3 -17.67 -7.25 0.94
CA SER A 3 -17.55 -8.09 -0.26
C SER A 3 -16.18 -7.93 -0.95
N LYS A 4 -15.81 -8.89 -1.79
CA LYS A 4 -14.58 -8.85 -2.59
C LYS A 4 -14.57 -7.63 -3.52
N GLU A 5 -15.69 -7.37 -4.18
CA GLU A 5 -15.89 -6.28 -5.12
C GLU A 5 -15.72 -4.92 -4.45
N PHE A 6 -16.18 -4.79 -3.19
CA PHE A 6 -16.00 -3.56 -2.40
C PHE A 6 -14.52 -3.21 -2.23
N TYR A 7 -13.65 -4.20 -2.02
CA TYR A 7 -12.21 -3.95 -1.88
C TYR A 7 -11.53 -3.69 -3.22
N LEU A 8 -11.92 -4.40 -4.29
CA LEU A 8 -11.36 -4.17 -5.63
C LEU A 8 -11.64 -2.76 -6.17
N GLN A 9 -12.83 -2.21 -5.89
CA GLN A 9 -13.20 -0.86 -6.32
C GLN A 9 -12.35 0.25 -5.68
N GLN A 10 -11.64 -0.04 -4.59
CA GLN A 10 -10.76 0.93 -3.90
C GLN A 10 -9.33 0.92 -4.42
N LEU A 11 -8.97 -0.01 -5.29
CA LEU A 11 -7.59 -0.22 -5.74
C LEU A 11 -7.39 0.41 -7.12
N LYS A 12 -6.16 0.87 -7.43
CA LYS A 12 -5.87 1.55 -8.70
C LYS A 12 -5.46 0.57 -9.77
N TYR A 13 -4.54 -0.34 -9.47
CA TYR A 13 -3.89 -1.24 -10.41
C TYR A 13 -4.43 -2.66 -10.36
N TYR A 14 -4.63 -3.25 -9.18
CA TYR A 14 -5.11 -4.63 -9.03
C TYR A 14 -6.63 -4.72 -9.17
N LYS A 15 -7.11 -5.52 -10.14
CA LYS A 15 -8.55 -5.73 -10.41
C LYS A 15 -8.99 -7.20 -10.27
N GLY A 16 -8.15 -8.05 -9.68
CA GLY A 16 -8.45 -9.46 -9.47
C GLY A 16 -7.77 -10.40 -10.48
N GLU A 17 -6.88 -9.89 -11.31
CA GLU A 17 -6.08 -10.68 -12.24
C GLU A 17 -5.14 -11.64 -11.49
N LYS A 18 -4.77 -12.74 -12.14
CA LYS A 18 -3.84 -13.73 -11.57
C LYS A 18 -2.39 -13.25 -11.63
N GLU A 19 -2.05 -12.50 -12.67
CA GLU A 19 -0.70 -12.00 -12.97
C GLU A 19 -0.78 -10.51 -13.33
N SER A 20 0.30 -9.78 -13.08
CA SER A 20 0.37 -8.35 -13.39
C SER A 20 0.29 -8.13 -14.90
N PRO A 21 -0.66 -7.31 -15.40
CA PRO A 21 -0.75 -6.98 -16.81
C PRO A 21 0.22 -5.85 -17.22
N PHE A 22 1.06 -5.36 -16.30
CA PHE A 22 1.91 -4.19 -16.51
C PHE A 22 3.36 -4.58 -16.77
N ASP A 23 3.93 -4.11 -17.88
CA ASP A 23 5.35 -4.26 -18.20
C ASP A 23 6.26 -3.30 -17.42
N ASP A 24 5.70 -2.20 -16.89
CA ASP A 24 6.46 -1.28 -16.04
C ASP A 24 6.70 -1.91 -14.67
N ASN A 25 7.97 -2.11 -14.31
CA ASN A 25 8.37 -2.75 -13.07
C ASN A 25 7.83 -2.05 -11.81
N ASN A 26 7.72 -0.71 -11.81
CA ASN A 26 7.19 0.02 -10.65
C ASN A 26 5.69 -0.18 -10.52
N ILE A 27 4.95 -0.07 -11.64
CA ILE A 27 3.50 -0.30 -11.64
C ILE A 27 3.20 -1.75 -11.28
N SER A 28 3.98 -2.71 -11.79
CA SER A 28 3.86 -4.13 -11.48
C SER A 28 4.10 -4.41 -9.98
N MET A 29 5.07 -3.73 -9.37
CA MET A 29 5.28 -3.77 -7.91
C MET A 29 4.09 -3.19 -7.13
N LEU A 30 3.51 -2.07 -7.58
CA LEU A 30 2.35 -1.47 -6.94
C LEU A 30 1.11 -2.37 -7.04
N TRP A 31 0.85 -2.92 -8.23
CA TRP A 31 -0.17 -3.96 -8.47
C TRP A 31 0.00 -5.13 -7.51
N PHE A 32 1.24 -5.61 -7.34
CA PHE A 32 1.53 -6.71 -6.42
C PHE A 32 1.14 -6.36 -4.98
N TYR A 33 1.53 -5.21 -4.47
CA TYR A 33 1.18 -4.82 -3.09
C TYR A 33 -0.31 -4.54 -2.90
N GLU A 34 -1.01 -4.05 -3.93
CA GLU A 34 -2.46 -3.93 -3.90
C GLU A 34 -3.12 -5.31 -3.79
N SER A 35 -2.62 -6.31 -4.51
CA SER A 35 -3.09 -7.71 -4.41
C SER A 35 -2.85 -8.30 -3.01
N VAL A 36 -1.71 -7.97 -2.38
CA VAL A 36 -1.39 -8.41 -1.01
C VAL A 36 -2.37 -7.80 -0.01
N TRP A 37 -2.63 -6.50 -0.09
CA TRP A 37 -3.60 -5.84 0.77
C TRP A 37 -5.02 -6.41 0.55
N TYR A 38 -5.42 -6.63 -0.69
CA TYR A 38 -6.70 -7.25 -1.01
C TYR A 38 -6.85 -8.64 -0.36
N ASN A 39 -5.80 -9.46 -0.41
CA ASN A 39 -5.78 -10.77 0.24
C ASN A 39 -5.90 -10.64 1.77
N TYR A 40 -5.24 -9.65 2.39
CA TYR A 40 -5.46 -9.36 3.81
C TYR A 40 -6.91 -8.97 4.11
N MET A 41 -7.57 -8.23 3.23
CA MET A 41 -8.94 -7.79 3.49
C MET A 41 -10.00 -8.86 3.26
N THR A 42 -9.70 -9.86 2.41
CA THR A 42 -10.66 -10.91 1.99
C THR A 42 -10.42 -12.27 2.65
N THR A 43 -9.37 -12.41 3.45
CA THR A 43 -9.07 -13.61 4.24
C THR A 43 -9.03 -13.27 5.74
N GLU A 44 -8.93 -14.30 6.58
CA GLU A 44 -8.77 -14.13 8.03
C GLU A 44 -7.36 -13.66 8.42
N ASN A 45 -6.38 -13.86 7.54
CA ASN A 45 -4.99 -13.46 7.79
C ASN A 45 -4.80 -11.97 7.45
N LYS A 46 -4.78 -11.12 8.48
CA LYS A 46 -4.53 -9.69 8.34
C LYS A 46 -3.04 -9.32 8.28
N GLY A 47 -2.13 -10.31 8.35
CA GLY A 47 -0.70 -10.06 8.49
C GLY A 47 -0.40 -9.19 9.71
N LEU A 48 0.52 -8.23 9.54
CA LEU A 48 0.88 -7.23 10.56
C LEU A 48 0.27 -5.85 10.24
N LEU A 49 -0.90 -5.82 9.62
CA LEU A 49 -1.49 -4.58 9.09
C LEU A 49 -1.72 -3.51 10.17
N GLU A 50 -2.07 -3.92 11.38
CA GLU A 50 -2.26 -3.00 12.52
C GLU A 50 -0.95 -2.31 12.91
N GLU A 51 0.16 -3.07 12.98
CA GLU A 51 1.50 -2.53 13.24
C GLU A 51 1.91 -1.55 12.14
N TYR A 52 1.67 -1.91 10.88
CA TYR A 52 1.99 -1.05 9.74
C TYR A 52 1.22 0.28 9.81
N ILE A 53 -0.06 0.24 10.21
CA ILE A 53 -0.87 1.45 10.38
C ILE A 53 -0.33 2.30 11.54
N SER A 54 0.14 1.68 12.62
CA SER A 54 0.77 2.39 13.73
C SER A 54 2.03 3.12 13.28
N ASP A 55 2.95 2.44 12.58
CA ASP A 55 4.17 3.04 12.03
C ASP A 55 3.86 4.18 11.06
N PHE A 56 2.86 3.98 10.20
CA PHE A 56 2.44 4.98 9.22
C PHE A 56 1.90 6.26 9.89
N LYS A 57 1.14 6.11 10.98
CA LYS A 57 0.67 7.24 11.79
C LYS A 57 1.81 7.92 12.52
N TYR A 58 2.74 7.15 13.09
CA TYR A 58 3.92 7.67 13.77
C TYR A 58 4.86 8.44 12.81
N ALA A 59 4.94 8.02 11.55
CA ALA A 59 5.62 8.74 10.47
C ALA A 59 4.86 9.98 9.95
N GLU A 60 3.75 10.34 10.60
CA GLU A 60 2.89 11.49 10.28
C GLU A 60 2.33 11.49 8.85
N LEU A 61 2.18 10.32 8.21
CA LEU A 61 1.73 10.18 6.81
C LEU A 61 0.20 10.15 6.64
N SER A 62 -0.56 10.42 7.71
CA SER A 62 -2.02 10.42 7.67
C SER A 62 -2.60 11.60 6.88
N ASP A 63 -1.75 12.54 6.46
CA ASP A 63 -2.05 13.68 5.58
C ASP A 63 -2.13 13.30 4.09
N LEU A 64 -1.71 12.08 3.70
CA LEU A 64 -1.78 11.63 2.31
C LEU A 64 -3.24 11.60 1.77
N PRO A 65 -3.45 11.90 0.47
CA PRO A 65 -4.78 12.00 -0.15
C PRO A 65 -5.66 10.78 0.11
N SER A 66 -6.98 10.91 0.26
CA SER A 66 -7.89 9.78 0.56
C SER A 66 -8.21 8.86 -0.64
N ASP A 67 -7.31 8.76 -1.62
CA ASP A 67 -7.44 8.01 -2.87
C ASP A 67 -7.30 6.48 -2.69
N MET A 68 -6.50 6.05 -1.73
CA MET A 68 -6.28 4.64 -1.41
C MET A 68 -6.60 4.32 0.06
N PRO A 69 -6.96 3.06 0.36
CA PRO A 69 -7.21 2.61 1.73
C PRO A 69 -6.02 2.86 2.67
N LEU A 70 -6.29 3.28 3.90
CA LEU A 70 -5.24 3.53 4.91
C LEU A 70 -4.33 2.31 5.10
N GLY A 71 -4.91 1.11 5.18
CA GLY A 71 -4.14 -0.12 5.33
C GLY A 71 -3.22 -0.40 4.14
N TYR A 72 -3.64 -0.04 2.93
CA TYR A 72 -2.78 -0.19 1.74
C TYR A 72 -1.60 0.78 1.81
N LYS A 73 -1.83 2.05 2.12
CA LYS A 73 -0.76 3.05 2.28
C LYS A 73 0.24 2.64 3.36
N ALA A 74 -0.26 2.13 4.48
CA ALA A 74 0.56 1.62 5.57
C ALA A 74 1.41 0.42 5.16
N LEU A 75 0.84 -0.56 4.46
CA LEU A 75 1.57 -1.70 3.90
C LEU A 75 2.67 -1.23 2.95
N LEU A 76 2.34 -0.32 2.03
CA LEU A 76 3.26 0.19 1.03
C LEU A 76 4.42 0.96 1.67
N PHE A 77 4.13 1.82 2.64
CA PHE A 77 5.15 2.54 3.40
C PHE A 77 6.07 1.59 4.17
N ASN A 78 5.53 0.56 4.83
CA ASN A 78 6.35 -0.43 5.54
C ASN A 78 7.33 -1.14 4.58
N ARG A 79 6.89 -1.45 3.34
CA ARG A 79 7.76 -2.06 2.33
C ARG A 79 8.79 -1.06 1.78
N TYR A 80 8.39 0.19 1.58
CA TYR A 80 9.30 1.28 1.19
C TYR A 80 10.41 1.47 2.24
N MET A 81 10.07 1.50 3.54
CA MET A 81 11.03 1.60 4.62
C MET A 81 12.04 0.44 4.66
N LYS A 82 11.60 -0.80 4.41
CA LYS A 82 12.51 -1.97 4.40
C LYS A 82 13.57 -1.90 3.31
N GLY A 83 13.34 -1.16 2.23
CA GLY A 83 14.32 -0.90 1.18
C GLY A 83 15.17 0.35 1.43
N SER A 84 14.83 1.16 2.43
CA SER A 84 15.51 2.42 2.75
C SER A 84 16.67 2.19 3.73
N MET A 85 17.77 2.93 3.53
CA MET A 85 18.86 3.03 4.52
C MET A 85 18.73 4.29 5.39
N SER A 86 17.68 5.10 5.17
CA SER A 86 17.47 6.39 5.81
C SER A 86 16.67 6.29 7.11
N SER A 87 16.65 7.38 7.88
CA SER A 87 15.79 7.49 9.06
C SER A 87 14.30 7.44 8.64
N MET A 88 13.41 7.15 9.60
CA MET A 88 11.97 7.14 9.32
C MET A 88 11.43 8.52 8.84
N PRO A 89 11.81 9.67 9.44
CA PRO A 89 11.41 10.98 8.93
C PRO A 89 11.86 11.26 7.49
N ASP A 90 13.11 10.95 7.15
CA ASP A 90 13.63 11.14 5.79
C ASP A 90 12.90 10.22 4.80
N THR A 91 12.71 8.97 5.19
CA THR A 91 11.96 7.99 4.40
C THR A 91 10.50 8.41 4.20
N ALA A 92 9.86 9.03 5.19
CA ALA A 92 8.50 9.55 5.06
C ALA A 92 8.41 10.71 4.05
N LYS A 93 9.44 11.57 3.98
CA LYS A 93 9.51 12.64 2.97
C LYS A 93 9.67 12.08 1.56
N GLU A 94 10.57 11.12 1.38
CA GLU A 94 10.78 10.44 0.10
C GLU A 94 9.53 9.64 -0.32
N PHE A 95 8.90 8.97 0.63
CA PHE A 95 7.66 8.22 0.41
C PHE A 95 6.53 9.13 -0.08
N ARG A 96 6.39 10.37 0.42
CA ARG A 96 5.39 11.32 -0.11
C ARG A 96 5.62 11.62 -1.59
N ALA A 97 6.87 11.86 -1.99
CA ALA A 97 7.22 12.12 -3.39
C ALA A 97 6.97 10.88 -4.26
N PHE A 98 7.31 9.69 -3.76
CA PHE A 98 6.99 8.42 -4.40
C PHE A 98 5.47 8.24 -4.54
N TYR A 99 4.70 8.48 -3.48
CA TYR A 99 3.26 8.32 -3.47
C TYR A 99 2.60 9.23 -4.51
N ALA A 100 2.90 10.54 -4.47
CA ALA A 100 2.35 11.52 -5.41
C ALA A 100 2.70 11.25 -6.88
N LYS A 101 3.78 10.51 -7.16
CA LYS A 101 4.13 10.10 -8.53
C LYS A 101 3.19 9.01 -9.05
N TYR A 102 2.74 8.10 -8.19
CA TYR A 102 2.03 6.89 -8.60
C TYR A 102 0.55 6.85 -8.18
N TYR A 103 0.13 7.71 -7.25
CA TYR A 103 -1.23 7.84 -6.76
C TYR A 103 -1.68 9.28 -6.90
#